data_AF-A0AAW0K2Q4-F1
#
_entry.id   AF-A0AAW0K2Q4-F1
#
_cell.length_a   1.000
_cell.length_b   1.000
_cell.length_c   1.000
_cell.angle_alpha   90.00
_cell.angle_beta   90.00
_cell.angle_gamma   90.00
#
_symmetry.space_group_name_H-M   'P 1'
#
loop_
_entity.id
_entity.type
_entity.pdbx_description
1 polymer ?
#
loop_
_entity_poly.entity_id
_entity_poly.type
_entity_poly.pdbx_seq_one_letter_code
_entity_poly.pdbx_strand_id
1 'polypeptide(L)'
;MPAFMLKKIVLGNFSSGPVDPMMADAIDFMVDRLESLGQSELASRLTLNCQNSYVEPHKIRDIPVTIMDVFDQSALSTEAKEEMYKLYPNARRAHLKTGGNFPYLCRSAEVNLYVQIHLLQFHGTKYAAIDPSVVSAEELEVQKSRLGLSQEEP
;
A
#
# COMPACT_ATOMS: atom_id res chain seq x y z
N MET A 1 -17.49 -24.52 2.35
CA MET A 1 -16.42 -24.86 1.39
C MET A 1 -15.19 -25.34 2.18
N PRO A 2 -14.57 -26.47 1.82
CA PRO A 2 -13.37 -26.98 2.49
C PRO A 2 -12.15 -26.05 2.38
N ALA A 3 -11.23 -26.12 3.35
CA ALA A 3 -10.06 -25.24 3.42
C ALA A 3 -9.18 -25.26 2.16
N PHE A 4 -8.92 -26.44 1.61
CA PHE A 4 -8.05 -26.60 0.43
C PHE A 4 -8.63 -25.91 -0.83
N MET A 5 -9.96 -25.88 -0.98
CA MET A 5 -10.59 -25.16 -2.10
C MET A 5 -10.42 -23.65 -1.94
N LEU A 6 -10.57 -23.13 -0.71
CA LEU A 6 -10.36 -21.72 -0.42
C LEU A 6 -8.92 -21.30 -0.69
N LYS A 7 -7.93 -22.12 -0.29
CA LYS A 7 -6.51 -21.92 -0.63
C LYS A 7 -6.31 -21.89 -2.14
N LYS A 8 -6.91 -22.84 -2.88
CA LYS A 8 -6.82 -22.88 -4.35
C LYS A 8 -7.38 -21.63 -5.03
N ILE A 9 -8.49 -21.07 -4.52
CA ILE A 9 -9.05 -19.81 -5.02
C ILE A 9 -8.05 -18.66 -4.85
N VAL A 10 -7.42 -18.56 -3.68
CA VAL A 10 -6.43 -17.51 -3.41
C VAL A 10 -5.18 -17.67 -4.29
N LEU A 11 -4.65 -18.90 -4.39
CA LEU A 11 -3.47 -19.20 -5.20
C LEU A 11 -3.71 -18.97 -6.70
N GLY A 12 -4.94 -19.11 -7.18
CA GLY A 12 -5.28 -18.83 -8.58
C GLY A 12 -5.02 -17.38 -9.01
N ASN A 13 -4.92 -16.44 -8.06
CA ASN A 13 -4.62 -15.03 -8.33
C ASN A 13 -3.12 -14.72 -8.28
N PHE A 14 -2.27 -15.68 -7.95
CA PHE A 14 -0.82 -15.48 -7.93
C PHE A 14 -0.30 -15.58 -9.36
N SER A 15 0.66 -14.73 -9.71
CA SER A 15 1.26 -14.74 -11.04
C SER A 15 1.91 -16.09 -11.34
N SER A 16 1.46 -16.75 -12.41
CA SER A 16 2.06 -17.97 -12.93
C SER A 16 2.94 -17.64 -14.13
N GLY A 17 4.25 -17.81 -14.01
CA GLY A 17 5.19 -17.56 -15.11
C GLY A 17 6.57 -17.10 -14.64
N PRO A 18 7.47 -16.76 -15.57
CA PRO A 18 8.78 -16.21 -15.24
C PRO A 18 8.63 -14.88 -14.50
N VAL A 19 9.15 -14.82 -13.29
CA VAL A 19 9.26 -13.59 -12.47
C VAL A 19 10.71 -13.44 -12.03
N ASP A 20 11.12 -12.23 -11.64
CA ASP A 20 12.47 -12.05 -11.09
C ASP A 20 12.63 -12.79 -9.74
N PRO A 21 13.87 -13.11 -9.33
CA PRO A 21 14.11 -13.91 -8.13
C PRO A 21 13.47 -13.35 -6.86
N MET A 22 13.49 -12.02 -6.66
CA MET A 22 12.89 -11.42 -5.45
C MET A 22 11.36 -11.53 -5.45
N MET A 23 10.73 -11.48 -6.63
CA MET A 23 9.29 -11.73 -6.75
C MET A 23 8.94 -13.21 -6.53
N ALA A 24 9.78 -14.13 -6.99
CA ALA A 24 9.61 -15.57 -6.73
C ALA A 24 9.67 -15.85 -5.22
N ASP A 25 10.69 -15.34 -4.53
CA ASP A 25 10.85 -15.51 -3.07
C ASP A 25 9.65 -14.93 -2.31
N ALA A 26 9.11 -13.79 -2.75
CA ALA A 26 7.91 -13.19 -2.17
C ALA A 26 6.66 -14.06 -2.38
N ILE A 27 6.50 -14.65 -3.57
CA ILE A 27 5.39 -15.57 -3.86
C ILE A 27 5.51 -16.82 -2.98
N ASP A 28 6.69 -17.45 -2.90
CA ASP A 28 6.94 -18.64 -2.10
C ASP A 28 6.65 -18.37 -0.62
N PHE A 29 7.13 -17.24 -0.09
CA PHE A 29 6.79 -16.79 1.26
C PHE A 29 5.27 -16.68 1.47
N MET A 30 4.54 -16.10 0.51
CA MET A 30 3.09 -15.93 0.62
C MET A 30 2.34 -17.26 0.51
N VAL A 31 2.83 -18.22 -0.28
CA VAL A 31 2.31 -19.60 -0.33
C VAL A 31 2.49 -20.28 1.04
N ASP A 32 3.68 -20.18 1.63
CA ASP A 32 3.95 -20.73 2.96
C ASP A 32 3.06 -20.09 4.04
N ARG A 33 2.85 -18.77 3.98
CA ARG A 33 1.93 -18.08 4.90
C ARG A 33 0.49 -18.53 4.69
N LEU A 34 0.06 -18.73 3.45
CA LEU A 34 -1.29 -19.21 3.13
C LEU A 34 -1.54 -20.60 3.74
N GLU A 35 -0.53 -21.45 3.77
CA GLU A 35 -0.65 -22.79 4.37
C GLU A 35 -0.97 -22.74 5.87
N SER A 36 -0.47 -21.72 6.57
CA SER A 36 -0.73 -21.51 8.00
C SER A 36 -2.14 -21.00 8.35
N LEU A 37 -2.91 -20.53 7.36
CA LEU A 37 -4.24 -19.96 7.59
C LEU A 37 -5.33 -21.02 7.70
N GLY A 38 -6.22 -20.83 8.67
CA GLY A 38 -7.37 -21.68 8.92
C GLY A 38 -8.50 -21.49 7.90
N GLN A 39 -9.41 -22.47 7.83
CA GLN A 39 -10.58 -22.41 6.97
C GLN A 39 -11.47 -21.18 7.24
N SER A 40 -11.69 -20.85 8.51
CA SER A 40 -12.53 -19.73 8.94
C SER A 40 -11.94 -18.38 8.53
N GLU A 41 -10.63 -18.21 8.70
CA GLU A 41 -9.92 -16.99 8.30
C GLU A 41 -9.96 -16.79 6.79
N LEU A 42 -9.71 -17.85 6.02
CA LEU A 42 -9.79 -17.82 4.56
C LEU A 42 -11.20 -17.49 4.08
N ALA A 43 -12.22 -18.16 4.65
CA ALA A 43 -13.61 -17.92 4.29
C ALA A 43 -14.01 -16.47 4.59
N SER A 44 -13.67 -15.95 5.78
CA SER A 44 -13.96 -14.58 6.17
C SER A 44 -13.35 -13.56 5.20
N ARG A 45 -12.07 -13.71 4.86
CA ARG A 45 -11.39 -12.79 3.92
C ARG A 45 -11.97 -12.86 2.50
N LEU A 46 -12.26 -14.06 2.00
CA LEU A 46 -12.87 -14.24 0.68
C LEU A 46 -14.29 -13.66 0.64
N THR A 47 -15.07 -13.80 1.71
CA THR A 47 -16.39 -13.17 1.83
C THR A 47 -16.29 -11.65 1.80
N LEU A 48 -15.32 -11.04 2.48
CA LEU A 48 -15.11 -9.58 2.45
C LEU A 48 -14.81 -9.06 1.04
N ASN A 49 -14.05 -9.81 0.23
CA ASN A 49 -13.80 -9.45 -1.18
C ASN A 49 -15.07 -9.47 -2.05
N CYS A 50 -16.13 -10.15 -1.62
CA CYS A 50 -17.43 -10.20 -2.32
C CYS A 50 -18.45 -9.18 -1.79
N GLN A 51 -18.10 -8.42 -0.74
CA GLN A 51 -18.98 -7.40 -0.19
C GLN A 51 -18.69 -6.04 -0.82
N ASN A 52 -19.68 -5.50 -1.53
CA ASN A 52 -19.58 -4.15 -2.06
C ASN A 52 -19.47 -3.16 -0.90
N SER A 53 -18.39 -2.39 -0.88
CA SER A 53 -18.19 -1.28 0.04
C SER A 53 -18.04 -0.01 -0.76
N TYR A 54 -18.69 1.06 -0.31
CA TYR A 54 -18.63 2.36 -0.95
C TYR A 54 -17.77 3.32 -0.11
N VAL A 55 -16.78 3.92 -0.76
CA VAL A 55 -16.02 5.02 -0.17
C VAL A 55 -16.76 6.30 -0.49
N GLU A 56 -17.12 7.07 0.53
CA GLU A 56 -17.71 8.39 0.40
C GLU A 56 -16.61 9.45 0.18
N PRO A 57 -16.36 9.93 -1.06
CA PRO A 57 -15.18 10.75 -1.37
C PRO A 57 -15.15 12.08 -0.60
N HIS A 58 -16.33 12.59 -0.23
CA HIS A 58 -16.48 13.82 0.54
C HIS A 58 -15.94 13.69 1.98
N LYS A 59 -15.94 12.49 2.58
CA LYS A 59 -15.42 12.25 3.95
C LYS A 59 -13.91 12.14 4.01
N ILE A 60 -13.28 11.84 2.88
CA ILE A 60 -11.83 11.58 2.78
C ILE A 60 -11.07 12.69 2.04
N ARG A 61 -11.77 13.75 1.62
CA ARG A 61 -11.21 14.85 0.82
C ARG A 61 -10.00 15.51 1.48
N ASP A 62 -10.07 15.70 2.80
CA ASP A 62 -9.04 16.38 3.59
C ASP A 62 -8.10 15.40 4.30
N ILE A 63 -8.19 14.11 3.97
CA ILE A 63 -7.30 13.08 4.48
C ILE A 63 -6.15 12.91 3.49
N PRO A 64 -4.88 13.06 3.91
CA PRO A 64 -3.77 12.77 3.04
C PRO A 64 -3.77 11.29 2.64
N VAL A 65 -3.83 11.01 1.34
CA VAL A 65 -3.80 9.65 0.79
C VAL A 65 -2.58 9.51 -0.11
N THR A 66 -1.93 8.35 -0.05
CA THR A 66 -0.89 7.95 -1.00
C THR A 66 -1.21 6.58 -1.53
N ILE A 67 -1.36 6.49 -2.85
CA ILE A 67 -1.61 5.23 -3.55
C ILE A 67 -0.27 4.73 -4.07
N MET A 68 0.15 3.58 -3.57
CA MET A 68 1.30 2.85 -4.07
C MET A 68 0.83 1.83 -5.09
N ASP A 69 1.28 1.94 -6.33
CA ASP A 69 0.86 1.07 -7.44
C ASP A 69 2.07 0.56 -8.23
N VAL A 70 1.94 -0.64 -8.77
CA VAL A 70 2.93 -1.28 -9.64
C VAL A 70 2.48 -1.21 -11.10
N PHE A 71 3.42 -1.01 -12.02
CA PHE A 71 3.12 -0.95 -13.46
C PHE A 71 3.19 -2.30 -14.19
N ASP A 72 3.74 -3.33 -13.56
CA ASP A 72 3.74 -4.69 -14.12
C ASP A 72 2.41 -5.42 -13.88
N GLN A 73 2.33 -6.69 -14.28
CA GLN A 73 1.13 -7.48 -14.07
C GLN A 73 0.86 -7.69 -12.57
N SER A 74 -0.35 -7.33 -12.16
CA SER A 74 -0.86 -7.51 -10.80
C SER A 74 -2.28 -8.11 -10.86
N ALA A 75 -2.75 -8.67 -9.75
CA ALA A 75 -4.07 -9.27 -9.62
C ALA A 75 -5.22 -8.26 -9.77
N LEU A 76 -4.96 -6.96 -9.55
CA LEU A 76 -5.93 -5.90 -9.79
C LEU A 76 -5.96 -5.54 -11.28
N SER A 77 -7.16 -5.52 -11.85
CA SER A 77 -7.38 -5.08 -13.23
C SER A 77 -7.12 -3.59 -13.40
N THR A 78 -6.78 -3.17 -14.61
CA THR A 78 -6.55 -1.76 -14.94
C THR A 78 -7.78 -0.90 -14.66
N GLU A 79 -8.97 -1.42 -14.94
CA GLU A 79 -10.24 -0.72 -14.71
C GLU A 79 -10.45 -0.45 -13.22
N ALA A 80 -10.14 -1.43 -12.36
CA ALA A 80 -10.23 -1.26 -10.91
C ALA A 80 -9.24 -0.18 -10.41
N LYS A 81 -8.03 -0.14 -10.97
CA LYS A 81 -7.03 0.89 -10.65
C LYS A 81 -7.50 2.28 -11.07
N GLU A 82 -8.06 2.41 -12.26
CA GLU A 82 -8.61 3.68 -12.77
C GLU A 82 -9.77 4.20 -11.93
N GLU A 83 -10.71 3.35 -11.53
CA GLU A 83 -11.81 3.72 -10.65
C GLU A 83 -11.29 4.17 -9.26
N MET A 84 -10.30 3.46 -8.70
CA MET A 84 -9.63 3.90 -7.48
C MET A 84 -9.04 5.31 -7.64
N TYR A 85 -8.36 5.60 -8.75
CA TYR A 85 -7.81 6.94 -8.99
C TYR A 85 -8.88 8.04 -9.10
N LYS A 86 -10.09 7.72 -9.60
CA LYS A 86 -11.22 8.66 -9.65
C LYS A 86 -11.78 8.95 -8.26
N LEU A 87 -11.84 7.96 -7.38
CA LEU A 87 -12.33 8.11 -6.01
C LEU A 87 -11.38 8.92 -5.12
N TYR A 88 -10.09 8.93 -5.45
CA TYR A 88 -9.04 9.61 -4.70
C TYR A 88 -8.27 10.62 -5.56
N PRO A 89 -8.93 11.68 -6.05
CA PRO A 89 -8.33 12.61 -7.02
C PRO A 89 -7.12 13.37 -6.49
N ASN A 90 -7.07 13.62 -5.17
CA ASN A 90 -5.99 14.35 -4.50
C ASN A 90 -4.90 13.42 -3.93
N ALA A 91 -5.00 12.11 -4.13
CA ALA A 91 -3.99 11.19 -3.60
C ALA A 91 -2.65 11.37 -4.32
N ARG A 92 -1.56 11.35 -3.55
CA ARG A 92 -0.22 11.22 -4.11
C ARG A 92 -0.07 9.85 -4.75
N ARG A 93 0.58 9.79 -5.90
CA ARG A 93 0.84 8.53 -6.61
C ARG A 93 2.31 8.14 -6.46
N ALA A 94 2.53 6.97 -5.91
CA ALA A 94 3.83 6.35 -5.72
C ALA A 94 3.91 5.13 -6.62
N HIS A 95 4.57 5.28 -7.77
CA HIS A 95 4.61 4.22 -8.78
C HIS A 95 5.91 3.42 -8.70
N LEU A 96 5.78 2.10 -8.56
CA LEU A 96 6.87 1.15 -8.66
C LEU A 96 6.89 0.57 -10.07
N LYS A 97 8.10 0.43 -10.65
CA LYS A 97 8.24 -0.13 -12.01
C LYS A 97 7.81 -1.59 -12.08
N THR A 98 8.10 -2.35 -11.03
CA THR A 98 7.81 -3.78 -10.90
C THR A 98 7.48 -4.10 -9.45
N GLY A 99 6.88 -5.26 -9.19
CA GLY A 99 6.62 -5.76 -7.84
C GLY A 99 5.44 -6.72 -7.74
N GLY A 100 4.65 -6.84 -8.82
CA GLY A 100 3.50 -7.74 -8.90
C GLY A 100 2.53 -7.57 -7.73
N ASN A 101 2.06 -8.69 -7.17
CA ASN A 101 1.05 -8.67 -6.11
C ASN A 101 1.57 -8.28 -4.73
N PHE A 102 2.89 -8.38 -4.51
CA PHE A 102 3.50 -8.25 -3.19
C PHE A 102 4.70 -7.29 -3.19
N PRO A 103 4.53 -6.03 -3.66
CA PRO A 103 5.64 -5.08 -3.75
C PRO A 103 6.29 -4.79 -2.40
N TYR A 104 5.55 -4.91 -1.30
CA TYR A 104 6.06 -4.72 0.06
C TYR A 104 7.04 -5.82 0.50
N LEU A 105 7.05 -6.98 -0.17
CA LEU A 105 8.02 -8.05 0.06
C LEU A 105 9.21 -7.93 -0.90
N CYS A 106 8.95 -7.86 -2.20
CA CYS A 106 9.99 -7.95 -3.23
C CYS A 106 10.65 -6.62 -3.61
N ARG A 107 10.03 -5.48 -3.24
CA ARG A 107 10.52 -4.09 -3.43
C ARG A 107 10.40 -3.29 -2.14
N SER A 108 10.67 -3.94 -1.01
CA SER A 108 10.49 -3.39 0.33
C SER A 108 11.20 -2.05 0.56
N ALA A 109 12.39 -1.84 -0.03
CA ALA A 109 13.11 -0.57 0.08
C ALA A 109 12.33 0.61 -0.56
N GLU A 110 11.79 0.43 -1.76
CA GLU A 110 10.98 1.45 -2.44
C GLU A 110 9.65 1.70 -1.71
N VAL A 111 8.98 0.63 -1.28
CA VAL A 111 7.73 0.75 -0.50
C VAL A 111 7.98 1.50 0.81
N ASN A 112 9.04 1.15 1.55
CA ASN A 112 9.38 1.81 2.80
C ASN A 112 9.72 3.30 2.59
N LEU A 113 10.41 3.63 1.51
CA LEU A 113 10.68 5.02 1.15
C LEU A 113 9.37 5.80 0.94
N TYR A 114 8.42 5.26 0.19
CA TYR A 114 7.13 5.91 -0.03
C TYR A 114 6.30 6.06 1.25
N VAL A 115 6.35 5.06 2.14
CA VAL A 115 5.72 5.15 3.47
C VAL A 115 6.37 6.28 4.28
N GLN A 116 7.70 6.36 4.32
CA GLN A 116 8.40 7.45 5.02
C GLN A 116 8.02 8.81 4.45
N ILE A 117 8.06 8.98 3.13
CA ILE A 117 7.66 10.24 2.45
C ILE A 117 6.22 10.62 2.79
N HIS A 118 5.31 9.65 2.86
CA HIS A 118 3.94 9.90 3.30
C HIS A 118 3.88 10.37 4.75
N LEU A 119 4.65 9.76 5.66
CA LEU A 119 4.67 10.13 7.08
C LEU A 119 5.32 11.49 7.34
N LEU A 120 6.30 11.90 6.52
CA LEU A 120 7.00 13.18 6.65
C LEU A 120 6.06 14.40 6.69
N GLN A 121 4.87 14.31 6.07
CA GLN A 121 3.93 15.43 6.07
C GLN A 121 3.27 15.68 7.45
N PHE A 122 3.33 14.71 8.36
CA PHE A 122 2.79 14.82 9.71
C PHE A 122 3.84 15.24 10.73
N HIS A 123 5.11 15.36 10.33
CA HIS A 123 6.18 15.79 11.22
C HIS A 123 5.88 17.18 11.80
N GLY A 124 6.21 17.37 13.08
CA GLY A 124 5.91 18.61 13.82
C GLY A 124 4.43 18.81 14.18
N THR A 125 3.55 17.88 13.82
CA THR A 125 2.13 17.89 14.21
C THR A 125 1.85 16.86 15.31
N LYS A 126 0.66 16.93 15.92
CA LYS A 126 0.18 15.91 16.87
C LYS A 126 -0.03 14.51 16.25
N TYR A 127 0.09 14.37 14.93
CA TYR A 127 -0.04 13.11 14.21
C TYR A 127 1.31 12.54 13.75
N ALA A 128 2.44 13.14 14.19
CA ALA A 128 3.76 12.65 13.84
C ALA A 128 3.94 11.19 14.29
N ALA A 129 4.48 10.34 13.39
CA ALA A 129 4.79 8.94 13.69
C ALA A 129 6.15 8.75 14.38
N ILE A 130 6.91 9.84 14.55
CA ILE A 130 8.22 9.87 15.19
C ILE A 130 8.11 10.57 16.55
N ASP A 131 8.80 10.01 17.55
CA ASP A 131 8.89 10.64 18.86
C ASP A 131 9.72 11.95 18.73
N PRO A 132 9.25 13.09 19.25
CA PRO A 132 9.98 14.36 19.18
C PRO A 132 11.42 14.28 19.75
N SER A 133 11.68 13.35 20.67
CA SER A 133 13.00 13.16 21.27
C SER A 133 14.01 12.47 20.36
N VAL A 134 13.57 11.81 19.28
CA VAL A 134 14.45 11.07 18.36
C VAL A 134 14.66 11.77 17.01
N VAL A 135 14.07 12.95 16.81
CA VAL A 135 14.19 13.73 15.56
C VAL A 135 15.60 14.33 15.44
N SER A 136 16.28 14.08 14.32
CA SER A 136 17.61 14.63 14.09
C SER A 136 17.57 16.14 13.82
N ALA A 137 18.68 16.85 14.09
CA ALA A 137 18.78 18.28 13.81
C ALA A 137 18.54 18.60 12.31
N GLU A 138 18.95 17.71 11.41
CA GLU A 138 18.79 17.84 9.96
C GLU A 138 17.31 17.71 9.55
N GLU A 139 16.58 16.78 10.18
CA GLU A 139 15.13 16.62 9.94
C GLU A 139 14.33 17.82 10.45
N LEU A 140 14.78 18.45 11.54
CA LEU A 140 14.23 19.70 12.06
C LEU A 140 14.46 20.91 11.13
N GLU A 141 15.58 20.95 10.40
CA GLU A 141 15.85 22.02 9.42
C GLU A 141 14.99 21.90 8.17
N VAL A 142 14.78 20.67 7.67
CA VAL A 142 13.85 20.40 6.56
C VAL A 142 12.41 20.76 6.93
N GLN A 143 12.03 20.61 8.20
CA GLN A 143 10.73 21.05 8.70
C GLN A 143 10.59 22.58 8.69
N LYS A 144 11.61 23.31 9.15
CA LYS A 144 11.60 24.78 9.15
C LYS A 144 11.49 25.36 7.74
N SER A 145 12.18 24.78 6.77
CA SER A 145 12.10 25.24 5.37
C SER A 145 10.70 25.01 4.78
N ARG A 146 10.05 23.88 5.07
CA ARG A 146 8.65 23.60 4.65
C ARG A 146 7.62 24.50 5.31
N LEU A 147 7.75 24.77 6.61
CA LEU A 147 6.84 25.66 7.34
C LEU A 147 7.00 27.14 6.92
N GLY A 148 8.20 27.54 6.50
CA GLY A 148 8.46 28.88 5.95
C GLY A 148 7.78 29.12 4.59
N LEU A 149 7.66 28.08 3.75
CA LEU A 149 6.98 28.17 2.45
C LEU A 149 5.45 28.26 2.56
N SER A 150 4.87 27.97 3.73
CA SER A 150 3.41 28.09 3.98
C SER A 150 3.00 29.42 4.61
N GLN A 151 3.95 30.33 4.89
CA GLN A 151 3.66 31.67 5.44
C GLN A 151 3.81 32.81 4.42
N GLU A 152 4.15 32.50 3.17
CA GLU A 152 4.21 33.47 2.06
C GLU A 152 3.18 33.14 0.98
N GLU A 153 1.88 33.30 1.28
CA GLU A 153 0.91 33.68 0.25
C GLU A 153 0.02 34.81 0.82
N PRO A 154 -0.21 35.91 0.06
CA PRO A 154 -0.92 37.11 0.51
C PRO A 154 -2.44 36.94 0.65
#